data_AF-A0A7J5ZRD7-F1
#
_entry.id   AF-A0A7J5ZRD7-F1
#
_cell.length_a   1.000
_cell.length_b   1.000
_cell.length_c   1.000
_cell.angle_alpha   90.00
_cell.angle_beta   90.00
_cell.angle_gamma   90.00
#
_symmetry.space_group_name_H-M   'P 1'
#
loop_
_entity.id
_entity.type
_entity.pdbx_description
1 polymer ?
#
loop_
_entity_poly.entity_id
_entity_poly.type
_entity_poly.pdbx_seq_one_letter_code
_entity_poly.pdbx_strand_id
1 'polypeptide(L)'
;MKGEEHNWPARREHHHMHSHQPRGLLHCHAILGPYNTMFLIGFLDCLRECVFQLDQREAAHPEQSFHVVVWDNISFHHVALVPDWFTNNLRFSNIFLPAYSPILNPIEEGFFLAWWWKEYD
;
A
#
# COMPACT_ATOMS: atom_id res chain seq x y z
N MET A 1 -34.36 35.01 21.40
CA MET A 1 -33.08 34.27 21.46
C MET A 1 -33.39 32.79 21.64
N LYS A 2 -33.37 32.02 20.55
CA LYS A 2 -33.35 30.56 20.57
C LYS A 2 -32.04 30.18 19.88
N GLY A 3 -31.16 29.47 20.59
CA GLY A 3 -29.92 28.94 20.04
C GLY A 3 -30.24 27.68 19.25
N GLU A 4 -29.90 27.68 17.97
CA GLU A 4 -30.00 26.51 17.10
C GLU A 4 -28.71 25.69 17.28
N GLU A 5 -28.84 24.49 17.84
CA GLU A 5 -27.81 23.46 17.79
C GLU A 5 -27.65 23.00 16.34
N HIS A 6 -26.56 23.38 15.70
CA HIS A 6 -26.16 22.84 14.40
C HIS A 6 -25.68 21.39 14.56
N ASN A 7 -26.64 20.48 14.41
CA ASN A 7 -26.42 19.05 14.25
C ASN A 7 -25.72 18.79 12.89
N TRP A 8 -24.43 18.43 12.92
CA TRP A 8 -23.69 18.00 11.74
C TRP A 8 -24.16 16.60 11.32
N PRO A 9 -24.74 16.39 10.13
CA PRO A 9 -25.07 15.05 9.70
C PRO A 9 -23.79 14.30 9.33
N ALA A 10 -23.61 13.14 9.95
CA ALA A 10 -22.64 12.11 9.59
C ALA A 10 -22.89 11.64 8.14
N ARG A 11 -22.30 12.34 7.19
CA ARG A 11 -22.34 12.02 5.76
C ARG A 11 -21.25 11.00 5.47
N ARG A 12 -21.60 9.72 5.65
CA ARG A 12 -20.92 8.58 5.02
C ARG A 12 -21.16 8.67 3.51
N GLU A 13 -20.33 9.44 2.82
CA GLU A 13 -20.22 9.35 1.37
C GLU A 13 -18.99 8.52 1.05
N HIS A 14 -19.27 7.30 0.58
CA HIS A 14 -18.33 6.52 -0.21
C HIS A 14 -18.10 7.31 -1.51
N HIS A 15 -17.20 8.29 -1.46
CA HIS A 15 -16.69 8.89 -2.68
C HIS A 15 -15.87 7.81 -3.37
N HIS A 16 -16.47 7.19 -4.39
CA HIS A 16 -15.71 6.57 -5.47
C HIS A 16 -14.92 7.69 -6.14
N MET A 17 -13.76 8.00 -5.58
CA MET A 17 -12.76 8.81 -6.25
C MET A 17 -12.31 7.98 -7.45
N HIS A 18 -12.83 8.28 -8.64
CA HIS A 18 -12.19 7.90 -9.89
C HIS A 18 -10.90 8.71 -9.99
N SER A 19 -9.92 8.40 -9.14
CA SER A 19 -8.55 8.79 -9.40
C SER A 19 -8.08 7.87 -10.51
N HIS A 20 -7.62 8.45 -11.62
CA HIS A 20 -6.78 7.69 -12.55
C HIS A 20 -5.63 7.13 -11.72
N GLN A 21 -5.60 5.81 -11.51
CA GLN A 21 -4.52 5.17 -10.78
C GLN A 21 -3.20 5.55 -11.49
N PRO A 22 -2.21 6.08 -10.77
CA PRO A 22 -0.91 6.36 -11.34
C PRO A 22 -0.36 5.12 -12.05
N ARG A 23 0.26 5.31 -13.22
CA ARG A 23 0.86 4.21 -13.97
C ARG A 23 1.93 3.55 -13.10
N GLY A 24 1.84 2.23 -12.90
CA GLY A 24 2.73 1.49 -12.00
C GLY A 24 2.22 1.33 -10.56
N LEU A 25 1.07 1.89 -10.20
CA LEU A 25 0.41 1.60 -8.92
C LEU A 25 -0.44 0.33 -9.05
N LEU A 26 -0.10 -0.72 -8.30
CA LEU A 26 -0.84 -1.98 -8.29
C LEU A 26 -1.97 -2.00 -7.27
N HIS A 27 -1.68 -1.62 -6.03
CA HIS A 27 -2.62 -1.67 -4.92
C HIS A 27 -2.35 -0.52 -3.96
N CYS A 28 -3.42 0.14 -3.51
CA CYS A 28 -3.37 1.18 -2.49
C CYS A 28 -4.51 0.94 -1.49
N HIS A 29 -4.18 0.97 -0.21
CA HIS A 29 -5.13 0.78 0.86
C HIS A 29 -4.93 1.88 1.90
N ALA A 30 -5.80 2.89 1.88
CA ALA A 30 -5.79 3.99 2.83
C ALA A 30 -6.82 3.73 3.94
N ILE A 31 -6.40 3.83 5.20
CA ILE A 31 -7.29 3.72 6.36
C ILE A 31 -7.24 5.00 7.20
N LEU A 32 -8.34 5.29 7.88
CA LEU A 32 -8.39 6.32 8.91
C LEU A 32 -8.15 5.66 10.27
N GLY A 33 -7.08 6.06 10.96
CA GLY A 33 -6.70 5.52 12.27
C GLY A 33 -5.36 4.79 12.26
N PRO A 34 -4.95 4.17 13.38
CA PRO A 34 -3.66 3.54 13.51
C PRO A 34 -3.53 2.34 12.57
N TYR A 35 -2.48 2.34 11.75
CA TYR A 35 -2.09 1.19 10.94
C TYR A 35 -1.30 0.22 11.79
N ASN A 36 -1.76 -1.03 11.86
CA ASN A 36 -1.13 -2.06 12.68
C ASN A 36 -0.83 -3.31 11.83
N THR A 37 -0.17 -4.28 12.45
CA THR A 37 0.25 -5.51 11.79
C THR A 37 -0.90 -6.28 11.14
N MET A 38 -2.10 -6.31 11.71
CA MET A 38 -3.22 -7.05 11.10
C MET A 38 -3.67 -6.41 9.79
N PHE A 39 -3.71 -5.07 9.73
CA PHE A 39 -3.97 -4.36 8.49
C PHE A 39 -2.84 -4.59 7.47
N LEU A 40 -1.59 -4.65 7.94
CA LEU A 40 -0.44 -4.97 7.09
C LEU A 40 -0.55 -6.36 6.45
N ILE A 41 -0.91 -7.38 7.23
CA ILE A 41 -1.08 -8.75 6.72
C ILE A 41 -2.23 -8.78 5.70
N GLY A 42 -3.37 -8.16 6.01
CA GLY A 42 -4.48 -8.08 5.06
C GLY A 42 -4.09 -7.35 3.76
N PHE A 43 -3.29 -6.29 3.85
CA PHE A 43 -2.74 -5.62 2.68
C PHE A 43 -1.83 -6.55 1.85
N LEU A 44 -0.95 -7.31 2.49
CA LEU A 44 -0.08 -8.27 1.81
C LEU A 44 -0.88 -9.38 1.10
N ASP A 45 -1.96 -9.87 1.71
CA ASP A 45 -2.86 -10.83 1.07
C ASP A 45 -3.54 -10.25 -0.17
N CYS A 46 -4.06 -9.02 -0.09
CA CYS A 46 -4.62 -8.32 -1.24
C CYS A 46 -3.58 -8.06 -2.33
N LEU A 47 -2.36 -7.66 -1.96
CA LEU A 47 -1.27 -7.40 -2.89
C LEU A 47 -0.89 -8.67 -3.68
N ARG A 48 -0.76 -9.81 -2.98
CA ARG A 48 -0.47 -11.10 -3.61
C ARG A 48 -1.51 -11.49 -4.65
N GLU A 49 -2.79 -11.29 -4.33
CA GLU A 49 -3.88 -11.57 -5.28
C GLU A 49 -3.80 -10.68 -6.52
N CYS A 50 -3.53 -9.38 -6.34
CA CYS A 50 -3.31 -8.46 -7.46
C CYS A 50 -2.14 -8.90 -8.35
N VAL A 51 -1.02 -9.30 -7.74
CA VAL A 51 0.17 -9.79 -8.47
C VAL A 51 -0.16 -11.05 -9.27
N PHE A 52 -0.86 -12.03 -8.69
CA PHE A 52 -1.24 -13.24 -9.41
C PHE A 52 -2.17 -12.98 -10.59
N GLN A 53 -3.09 -12.02 -10.46
CA GLN A 53 -3.94 -11.63 -11.57
C GLN A 53 -3.16 -10.92 -12.67
N LEU A 54 -2.13 -10.13 -12.33
CA LEU A 54 -1.24 -9.53 -13.32
C LEU A 54 -0.42 -10.59 -14.07
N ASP A 55 0.23 -11.51 -13.35
CA ASP A 55 1.03 -12.58 -13.96
C ASP A 55 0.19 -13.42 -14.96
N GLN A 56 -1.06 -13.73 -14.60
CA GLN A 56 -1.98 -14.47 -15.47
C GLN A 56 -2.35 -13.69 -16.74
N ARG A 57 -2.43 -12.36 -16.67
CA ARG A 57 -2.70 -11.50 -17.83
C ARG A 57 -1.47 -11.34 -18.73
N GLU A 58 -0.27 -11.38 -18.14
CA GLU A 58 1.00 -11.22 -18.82
C GLU A 58 1.62 -12.55 -19.29
N ALA A 59 0.79 -13.58 -19.49
CA ALA A 59 1.11 -14.98 -19.83
C ALA A 59 2.02 -15.25 -21.05
N ALA A 60 2.64 -14.23 -21.64
CA ALA A 60 3.75 -14.37 -22.58
C ALA A 60 5.08 -14.79 -21.90
N HIS A 61 5.19 -14.67 -20.57
CA HIS A 61 6.38 -15.10 -19.82
C HIS A 61 6.03 -16.17 -18.76
N PRO A 62 6.28 -17.47 -19.03
CA PRO A 62 5.99 -18.56 -18.11
C PRO A 62 6.98 -18.66 -16.92
N GLU A 63 7.92 -17.73 -16.78
CA GLU A 63 8.77 -17.66 -15.59
C GLU A 63 7.97 -17.09 -14.43
N GLN A 64 7.92 -17.83 -13.31
CA GLN A 64 7.31 -17.33 -12.08
C GLN A 64 8.12 -16.15 -11.55
N SER A 65 7.60 -14.93 -11.74
CA SER A 65 8.21 -13.72 -11.19
C SER A 65 8.42 -13.84 -9.69
N PHE A 66 9.62 -13.49 -9.23
CA PHE A 66 9.93 -13.32 -7.81
C PHE A 66 9.79 -11.84 -7.45
N HIS A 67 9.09 -11.56 -6.35
CA HIS A 67 8.78 -10.21 -5.91
C HIS A 67 9.54 -9.87 -4.63
N VAL A 68 10.10 -8.67 -4.60
CA VAL A 68 10.80 -8.13 -3.43
C VAL A 68 9.95 -7.02 -2.84
N VAL A 69 9.57 -7.17 -1.57
CA VAL A 69 8.89 -6.13 -0.81
C VAL A 69 9.93 -5.33 -0.04
N VAL A 70 10.02 -4.04 -0.34
CA VAL A 70 10.94 -3.11 0.30
C VAL A 70 10.19 -2.36 1.40
N TRP A 71 10.70 -2.42 2.62
CA TRP A 71 10.12 -1.83 3.81
C TRP A 71 10.97 -0.67 4.32
N ASP A 72 10.33 0.32 4.95
CA ASP A 72 11.03 1.18 5.89
C ASP A 72 11.35 0.39 7.19
N ASN A 73 12.01 1.03 8.16
CA ASN A 73 12.49 0.35 9.36
C ASN A 73 11.57 0.51 10.58
N ILE A 74 10.25 0.66 10.39
CA ILE A 74 9.33 0.81 11.52
C ILE A 74 9.09 -0.52 12.25
N SER A 75 8.89 -0.42 13.57
CA SER A 75 8.91 -1.58 14.47
C SER A 75 7.86 -2.65 14.17
N PHE A 76 6.67 -2.27 13.68
CA PHE A 76 5.60 -3.24 13.44
C PHE A 76 5.78 -4.07 12.16
N HIS A 77 6.78 -3.78 11.32
CA HIS A 77 7.18 -4.67 10.23
C HIS A 77 8.04 -5.85 10.71
N HIS A 78 8.60 -5.77 11.92
CA HIS A 78 9.51 -6.78 12.48
C HIS A 78 8.81 -7.82 13.37
N VAL A 79 7.50 -7.71 13.55
CA VAL A 79 6.73 -8.68 14.36
C VAL A 79 6.61 -10.01 13.62
N ALA A 80 6.63 -11.13 14.36
CA ALA A 80 6.72 -12.49 13.82
C ALA A 80 5.71 -12.82 12.70
N LEU A 81 4.51 -12.24 12.75
CA LEU A 81 3.49 -12.42 11.70
C LEU A 81 3.97 -12.04 10.30
N VAL A 82 4.85 -11.03 10.19
CA VAL A 82 5.36 -10.56 8.90
C VAL A 82 6.30 -11.59 8.25
N PRO A 83 7.41 -12.03 8.87
CA PRO A 83 8.25 -13.09 8.30
C PRO A 83 7.52 -14.43 8.15
N ASP A 84 6.54 -14.75 9.02
CA ASP A 84 5.69 -15.93 8.85
C ASP A 84 4.90 -15.86 7.53
N TRP A 85 4.38 -14.69 7.18
CA TRP A 85 3.69 -14.48 5.91
C TRP A 85 4.62 -14.76 4.72
N PHE A 86 5.86 -14.26 4.75
CA PHE A 86 6.84 -14.51 3.67
C PHE A 86 7.25 -15.98 3.57
N THR A 87 7.37 -16.67 4.71
CA THR A 87 7.68 -18.12 4.73
C THR A 87 6.59 -18.95 4.06
N ASN A 88 5.33 -18.52 4.18
CA ASN A 88 4.19 -19.16 3.51
C ASN A 88 3.98 -18.70 2.05
N ASN A 89 4.72 -17.68 1.60
CA ASN A 89 4.58 -17.05 0.30
C ASN A 89 5.94 -16.96 -0.41
N LEU A 90 6.49 -18.12 -0.81
CA LEU A 90 7.85 -18.29 -1.35
C LEU A 90 8.20 -17.44 -2.59
N ARG A 91 7.21 -16.89 -3.29
CA ARG A 91 7.41 -15.95 -4.41
C ARG A 91 7.75 -14.53 -3.95
N PHE A 92 7.63 -14.25 -2.66
CA PHE A 92 7.87 -12.95 -2.05
C PHE A 92 9.05 -13.03 -1.10
N SER A 93 9.89 -12.01 -1.14
CA SER A 93 10.97 -11.78 -0.19
C SER A 93 10.84 -10.38 0.40
N ASN A 94 11.44 -10.15 1.57
CA ASN A 94 11.47 -8.83 2.20
C ASN A 94 12.88 -8.27 2.27
N ILE A 95 12.99 -6.94 2.14
CA ILE A 95 14.20 -6.18 2.41
C ILE A 95 13.82 -4.97 3.26
N PHE A 96 14.57 -4.73 4.32
CA PHE A 96 14.42 -3.55 5.18
C PHE A 96 15.45 -2.50 4.79
N LEU A 97 14.98 -1.27 4.56
CA LEU A 97 15.85 -0.13 4.37
C LEU A 97 16.50 0.28 5.71
N PRO A 98 17.70 0.88 5.68
CA PRO A 98 18.27 1.48 6.87
C PRO A 98 17.35 2.55 7.47
N ALA A 99 17.43 2.74 8.79
CA ALA A 99 16.68 3.80 9.46
C ALA A 99 17.00 5.17 8.85
N TYR A 100 15.97 6.00 8.66
CA TYR A 100 16.09 7.35 8.12
C TYR A 100 16.69 7.42 6.70
N SER A 101 16.38 6.43 5.85
CA SER A 101 16.80 6.39 4.43
C SER A 101 15.63 6.57 3.44
N PRO A 102 14.87 7.68 3.51
CA PRO A 102 13.73 7.93 2.62
C PRO A 102 14.14 7.97 1.13
N ILE A 103 15.35 8.45 0.83
CA ILE A 103 15.91 8.49 -0.53
C ILE A 103 16.12 7.09 -1.15
N LEU A 104 16.12 6.04 -0.33
CA LEU A 104 16.22 4.67 -0.81
C LEU A 104 14.85 4.00 -0.98
N ASN A 105 13.76 4.68 -0.60
CA ASN A 105 12.40 4.20 -0.78
C ASN A 105 11.86 4.71 -2.13
N PRO A 106 11.72 3.85 -3.16
CA PRO A 106 11.29 4.29 -4.49
C PRO A 106 9.90 4.94 -4.51
N ILE A 107 9.08 4.63 -3.51
CA ILE A 107 7.73 5.20 -3.38
C ILE A 107 7.81 6.68 -2.95
N GLU A 108 8.76 7.05 -2.11
CA GLU A 108 8.94 8.42 -1.62
C GLU A 108 9.50 9.33 -2.69
N GLU A 109 10.53 8.91 -3.43
CA GLU A 109 11.14 9.74 -4.46
C GLU A 109 10.35 9.74 -5.79
N GLY A 110 9.87 8.58 -6.24
CA GLY A 110 9.29 8.43 -7.58
C GLY A 110 7.77 8.62 -7.64
N PHE A 111 7.04 8.11 -6.65
CA PHE A 111 5.57 8.14 -6.67
C PHE A 111 5.00 9.36 -5.95
N PHE A 112 5.41 9.63 -4.70
CA PHE A 112 4.84 10.73 -3.93
C PHE A 112 5.26 12.10 -4.46
N LEU A 113 6.54 12.30 -4.82
CA LEU A 113 6.96 13.57 -5.42
C LEU A 113 6.25 13.81 -6.75
N ALA A 114 6.25 12.84 -7.67
CA ALA A 114 5.61 13.01 -8.98
C ALA A 114 4.08 13.22 -8.88
N TRP A 115 3.42 12.57 -7.91
CA TRP A 115 2.00 12.74 -7.66
C TRP A 115 1.69 14.12 -7.06
N TRP A 116 2.49 14.58 -6.10
CA TRP A 116 2.35 15.91 -5.49
C TRP A 116 2.50 17.02 -6.52
N TRP A 117 3.49 16.94 -7.42
CA TRP A 117 3.67 17.97 -8.48
C TRP A 117 2.49 18.03 -9.45
N LYS A 118 1.80 16.91 -9.69
CA LYS A 118 0.61 16.86 -10.56
C LYS A 118 -0.61 17.56 -9.95
N GLU A 119 -0.65 17.81 -8.64
CA GLU A 119 -1.74 18.58 -8.01
C GLU A 119 -1.58 20.11 -8.21
N TYR A 120 -0.40 20.58 -8.65
CA TYR A 120 -0.11 21.99 -8.89
C TYR A 120 -0.03 22.38 -10.38
N ASP A 121 -0.20 21.42 -11.28
CA ASP A 121 -0.40 21.64 -12.73
C ASP A 121 -1.90 21.79 -13.06
#